data_AF-A0A969HJ56-F1
#
_entry.id   AF-A0A969HJ56-F1
#
_cell.length_a   1.000
_cell.length_b   1.000
_cell.length_c   1.000
_cell.angle_alpha   90.00
_cell.angle_beta   90.00
_cell.angle_gamma   90.00
#
_symmetry.space_group_name_H-M   'P 1'
#
loop_
_entity.id
_entity.type
_entity.pdbx_description
1 polymer ?
#
loop_
_entity_poly.entity_id
_entity_poly.type
_entity_poly.pdbx_seq_one_letter_code
_entity_poly.pdbx_strand_id
1 'polypeptide(L)'
;ALALQAGQLVQDDTPLAMYQQPRTPYVAHLLGDANVFEIRQVPQLAVASTSARWACIRPECIHLSTPAKAQVWGQVRAWEYLGAYYRMEVEILPGLHWWVRSSSDRIRRDKTVYLRVKPEDIHFLED
;
A
#
# COMPACT_ATOMS: atom_id res chain seq x y z
N ALA A 1 9.67 1.16 -19.96
CA ALA A 1 9.45 -0.11 -19.24
C ALA A 1 8.09 -0.59 -19.69
N LEU A 2 7.96 -1.88 -19.99
CA LEU A 2 6.75 -2.45 -20.57
C LEU A 2 6.16 -3.45 -19.59
N ALA A 3 4.89 -3.27 -19.23
CA ALA A 3 4.11 -4.25 -18.50
C ALA A 3 3.16 -4.95 -19.46
N LEU A 4 3.26 -6.28 -19.52
CA LEU A 4 2.38 -7.12 -20.33
C LEU A 4 1.53 -7.99 -19.41
N GLN A 5 0.22 -8.07 -19.66
CA GLN A 5 -0.67 -9.01 -19.01
C GLN A 5 -1.29 -9.91 -20.09
N ALA A 6 -1.10 -11.22 -19.98
CA ALA A 6 -1.59 -12.20 -20.96
C ALA A 6 -1.22 -11.85 -22.43
N GLY A 7 0.00 -11.33 -22.65
CA GLY A 7 0.50 -10.97 -23.98
C GLY A 7 -0.01 -9.62 -24.51
N GLN A 8 -0.81 -8.88 -23.74
CA GLN A 8 -1.28 -7.54 -24.09
C GLN A 8 -0.51 -6.47 -23.31
N LEU A 9 -0.15 -5.37 -23.98
CA LEU A 9 0.47 -4.22 -23.34
C LEU A 9 -0.55 -3.51 -22.46
N VAL A 10 -0.28 -3.48 -21.15
CA VAL A 10 -1.14 -2.80 -20.16
C VAL A 10 -0.57 -1.46 -19.72
N GLN A 11 0.76 -1.29 -19.75
CA GLN A 11 1.40 0.00 -19.45
C GLN A 11 2.78 0.10 -20.11
N ASP A 12 3.05 1.26 -20.70
CA ASP A 12 4.38 1.67 -21.20
C ASP A 12 4.73 3.02 -20.57
N ASP A 13 5.73 3.00 -19.69
CA ASP A 13 6.17 4.15 -18.90
C ASP A 13 7.63 3.99 -18.47
N THR A 14 8.26 5.03 -17.90
CA THR A 14 9.58 4.84 -17.25
C THR A 14 9.44 3.88 -16.06
N PRO A 15 10.50 3.12 -15.67
CA PRO A 15 10.40 2.21 -14.52
C PRO A 15 9.91 2.91 -13.25
N LEU A 16 10.38 4.13 -13.01
CA LEU A 16 9.97 4.94 -11.86
C LEU A 16 8.50 5.36 -11.95
N ALA A 17 8.07 5.86 -13.12
CA ALA A 17 6.67 6.26 -13.32
C ALA A 17 5.71 5.07 -13.20
N MET A 18 6.06 3.90 -13.76
CA MET A 18 5.25 2.69 -13.63
C MET A 18 5.17 2.21 -12.18
N TYR A 19 6.25 2.36 -11.40
CA TYR A 19 6.26 2.03 -9.98
C TYR A 19 5.40 3.00 -9.17
N GLN A 20 5.55 4.31 -9.41
CA GLN A 20 4.85 5.35 -8.66
C GLN A 20 3.39 5.51 -9.08
N GLN A 21 3.04 5.21 -10.34
CA GLN A 21 1.72 5.44 -10.91
C GLN A 21 1.28 4.20 -11.71
N PRO A 22 1.06 3.05 -11.04
CA PRO A 22 0.52 1.87 -11.70
C PRO A 22 -0.92 2.14 -12.14
N ARG A 23 -1.28 1.73 -13.36
CA ARG A 23 -2.65 1.92 -13.88
C ARG A 23 -3.63 0.86 -13.37
N THR A 24 -3.17 -0.38 -13.22
CA THR A 24 -4.02 -1.52 -12.84
C THR A 24 -3.46 -2.24 -11.60
N PRO A 25 -4.29 -3.03 -10.89
CA PRO A 25 -3.83 -3.90 -9.80
C PRO A 25 -2.70 -4.83 -10.23
N TYR A 26 -2.72 -5.31 -11.48
CA TYR A 26 -1.67 -6.16 -12.01
C TYR A 26 -0.32 -5.42 -12.05
N VAL A 27 -0.30 -4.21 -12.62
CA VAL A 27 0.94 -3.42 -12.71
C VAL A 27 1.45 -3.02 -11.32
N ALA A 28 0.55 -2.72 -10.38
CA ALA A 28 0.92 -2.37 -9.01
C ALA A 28 1.76 -3.47 -8.34
N HIS A 29 1.35 -4.74 -8.49
CA HIS A 29 2.05 -5.90 -7.93
C HIS A 29 3.28 -6.34 -8.75
N LEU A 30 3.36 -5.99 -10.03
CA LEU A 30 4.45 -6.42 -10.91
C LEU A 30 5.81 -5.84 -10.48
N LEU A 31 5.83 -4.60 -9.96
CA LEU A 31 7.06 -3.86 -9.69
C LEU A 31 7.49 -3.86 -8.21
N GLY A 32 6.95 -4.77 -7.41
CA GLY A 32 7.28 -4.94 -5.99
C GLY A 32 6.06 -4.88 -5.11
N ASP A 33 6.29 -4.79 -3.79
CA ASP A 33 5.22 -4.76 -2.81
C ASP A 33 4.28 -3.56 -3.05
N ALA A 34 2.98 -3.83 -2.99
CA ALA A 34 1.92 -2.85 -3.11
C ALA A 34 0.76 -3.25 -2.20
N ASN A 35 0.14 -2.27 -1.54
CA ASN A 35 -1.10 -2.49 -0.81
C ASN A 35 -2.26 -2.12 -1.71
N VAL A 36 -2.80 -3.11 -2.44
CA VAL A 36 -3.99 -2.92 -3.28
C VAL A 36 -5.23 -3.33 -2.49
N PHE A 37 -6.24 -2.46 -2.45
CA PHE A 37 -7.46 -2.68 -1.67
C PHE A 37 -8.67 -2.03 -2.34
N GLU A 38 -9.88 -2.52 -2.02
CA GLU A 38 -11.09 -1.86 -2.47
C GLU A 38 -11.32 -0.60 -1.62
N ILE A 39 -11.60 0.53 -2.27
CA ILE A 39 -11.76 1.82 -1.59
C ILE A 39 -12.85 1.77 -0.52
N ARG A 40 -13.92 1.01 -0.78
CA ARG A 40 -15.04 0.83 0.17
C ARG A 40 -14.63 0.15 1.48
N GLN A 41 -13.52 -0.59 1.51
CA GLN A 41 -13.01 -1.20 2.74
C GLN A 41 -12.34 -0.16 3.66
N VAL A 42 -11.80 0.93 3.09
CA VAL A 42 -11.07 1.97 3.83
C VAL A 42 -11.57 3.38 3.41
N PRO A 43 -12.85 3.70 3.66
CA PRO A 43 -13.50 4.90 3.12
C PRO A 43 -12.85 6.21 3.58
N GLN A 44 -12.19 6.22 4.74
CA GLN A 44 -11.47 7.40 5.24
C GLN A 44 -10.24 7.79 4.39
N LEU A 45 -9.78 6.91 3.49
CA LEU A 45 -8.72 7.19 2.52
C LEU A 45 -9.28 7.54 1.12
N ALA A 46 -10.59 7.49 0.92
CA ALA A 46 -11.26 7.72 -0.37
C ALA A 46 -11.36 9.19 -0.80
N VAL A 47 -10.50 10.07 -0.29
CA VAL A 47 -10.72 11.53 -0.26
C VAL A 47 -10.68 12.20 -1.64
N ALA A 48 -10.16 11.51 -2.66
CA ALA A 48 -9.86 12.12 -3.97
C ALA A 48 -10.54 11.46 -5.19
N SER A 49 -11.21 10.32 -5.04
CA SER A 49 -11.95 9.69 -6.15
C SER A 49 -13.11 8.84 -5.66
N THR A 50 -14.31 9.13 -6.18
CA THR A 50 -15.55 8.40 -5.86
C THR A 50 -15.90 7.34 -6.92
N SER A 51 -15.20 7.30 -8.05
CA SER A 51 -15.50 6.41 -9.18
C SER A 51 -14.57 5.21 -9.31
N ALA A 52 -13.37 5.27 -8.74
CA ALA A 52 -12.45 4.14 -8.77
C ALA A 52 -12.93 3.03 -7.82
N ARG A 53 -12.69 1.77 -8.20
CA ARG A 53 -12.97 0.61 -7.32
C ARG A 53 -11.78 0.31 -6.41
N TRP A 54 -10.58 0.38 -6.97
CA TRP A 54 -9.33 -0.03 -6.35
C TRP A 54 -8.43 1.17 -6.08
N ALA A 55 -7.69 1.08 -4.99
CA ALA A 55 -6.58 1.98 -4.71
C ALA A 55 -5.32 1.18 -4.36
N CYS A 56 -4.16 1.78 -4.58
CA CYS A 56 -2.89 1.26 -4.12
C CYS A 56 -2.09 2.29 -3.34
N ILE A 57 -1.33 1.78 -2.36
CA ILE A 57 -0.38 2.57 -1.58
C ILE A 57 0.91 1.75 -1.47
N ARG A 58 2.06 2.37 -1.78
CA ARG A 58 3.36 1.73 -1.62
C ARG A 58 3.73 1.61 -0.13
N PRO A 59 4.36 0.51 0.33
CA PRO A 59 4.67 0.30 1.75
C PRO A 59 5.49 1.43 2.41
N GLU A 60 6.36 2.10 1.65
CA GLU A 60 7.17 3.23 2.08
C GLU A 60 6.40 4.54 2.22
N CYS A 61 5.23 4.66 1.59
CA CYS A 61 4.35 5.82 1.71
C CYS A 61 3.40 5.70 2.91
N ILE A 62 3.44 4.59 3.64
CA ILE A 62 2.68 4.40 4.88
C ILE A 62 3.56 4.81 6.05
N HIS A 63 3.10 5.80 6.81
CA HIS A 63 3.82 6.33 7.95
C HIS A 63 3.17 5.90 9.27
N LEU A 64 4.00 5.47 10.21
CA LEU A 64 3.58 5.28 11.60
C LEU A 64 3.15 6.62 12.20
N SER A 65 2.04 6.61 12.94
CA SER A 65 1.46 7.79 13.55
C SER A 65 1.11 7.54 15.02
N THR A 66 0.59 8.57 15.66
CA THR A 66 -0.14 8.44 16.92
C THR A 66 -1.62 8.12 16.64
N PRO A 67 -2.37 7.61 17.63
CA PRO A 67 -3.82 7.39 17.49
C PRO A 67 -4.57 8.63 17.00
N ALA A 68 -4.21 9.81 17.53
CA ALA A 68 -4.88 11.07 17.21
C ALA A 68 -4.68 11.56 15.77
N LYS A 69 -3.65 11.06 15.06
CA LYS A 69 -3.32 11.45 13.68
C LYS A 69 -3.51 10.31 12.68
N ALA A 70 -4.04 9.17 13.15
CA ALA A 70 -4.21 7.97 12.35
C ALA A 70 -5.41 8.12 11.42
N GLN A 71 -5.27 7.64 10.18
CA GLN A 71 -6.42 7.35 9.32
C GLN A 71 -6.80 5.88 9.46
N VAL A 72 -5.81 5.03 9.68
CA VAL A 72 -5.97 3.58 9.71
C VAL A 72 -5.18 3.03 10.89
N TRP A 73 -5.63 1.93 11.48
CA TRP A 73 -4.89 1.21 12.51
C TRP A 73 -5.04 -0.29 12.29
N GLY A 74 -4.13 -1.09 12.85
CA GLY A 74 -4.17 -2.54 12.70
C GLY A 74 -3.21 -3.26 13.62
N GLN A 75 -3.26 -4.59 13.61
CA GLN A 75 -2.40 -5.44 14.42
C GLN A 75 -1.23 -5.97 13.59
N VAL A 76 -0.02 -5.91 14.15
CA VAL A 76 1.17 -6.48 13.52
C VAL A 76 1.11 -8.00 13.56
N ARG A 77 1.09 -8.63 12.39
CA ARG A 77 1.01 -10.10 12.23
C ARG A 77 2.36 -10.75 11.98
N ALA A 78 3.20 -10.09 11.18
CA ALA A 78 4.54 -10.54 10.85
C ALA A 78 5.50 -9.35 10.72
N TRP A 79 6.79 -9.66 10.80
CA TRP A 79 7.87 -8.69 10.81
C TRP A 79 9.14 -9.33 10.27
N GLU A 80 9.72 -8.74 9.23
CA GLU A 80 10.88 -9.28 8.51
C GLU A 80 11.95 -8.21 8.35
N TYR A 81 13.22 -8.58 8.59
CA TYR A 81 14.36 -7.71 8.31
C TYR A 81 14.88 -7.96 6.89
N LEU A 82 14.90 -6.92 6.06
CA LEU A 82 15.35 -6.99 4.67
C LEU A 82 16.69 -6.25 4.45
N GLY A 83 17.50 -6.09 5.50
CA GLY A 83 18.77 -5.39 5.44
C GLY A 83 18.63 -3.87 5.62
N ALA A 84 18.09 -3.16 4.64
CA ALA A 84 17.98 -1.70 4.71
C ALA A 84 16.79 -1.21 5.54
N TYR A 85 15.78 -2.06 5.73
CA TYR A 85 14.56 -1.75 6.47
C TYR A 85 13.88 -3.02 6.97
N TYR A 86 12.86 -2.83 7.78
CA TYR A 86 11.93 -3.88 8.19
C TYR A 86 10.65 -3.78 7.39
N ARG A 87 10.14 -4.92 6.96
CA ARG A 87 8.82 -5.07 6.36
C ARG A 87 7.88 -5.65 7.40
N MET A 88 6.80 -4.93 7.65
CA MET A 88 5.79 -5.28 8.64
C MET A 88 4.49 -5.63 7.95
N GLU A 89 3.93 -6.78 8.29
CA GLU A 89 2.56 -7.14 7.89
C GLU A 89 1.60 -6.64 8.97
N VAL A 90 0.67 -5.77 8.58
CA VAL A 90 -0.34 -5.21 9.47
C VAL A 90 -1.72 -5.64 8.98
N GLU A 91 -2.44 -6.41 9.80
CA GLU A 91 -3.84 -6.69 9.52
C GLU A 91 -4.70 -5.49 9.94
N ILE A 92 -5.31 -4.83 8.95
CA ILE A 92 -6.11 -3.62 9.11
C ILE A 92 -7.59 -3.96 9.33
N LEU A 93 -8.07 -4.96 8.61
CA LEU A 93 -9.40 -5.57 8.75
C LEU A 93 -9.24 -7.09 8.61
N PRO A 94 -10.20 -7.90 9.08
CA PRO A 94 -10.17 -9.35 8.86
C PRO A 94 -9.90 -9.70 7.39
N GLY A 95 -8.74 -10.30 7.11
CA GLY A 95 -8.30 -10.68 5.77
C GLY A 95 -7.78 -9.55 4.87
N LEU A 96 -7.68 -8.31 5.37
CA LEU A 96 -7.00 -7.21 4.68
C LEU A 96 -5.68 -6.87 5.39
N HIS A 97 -4.59 -7.25 4.75
CA HIS A 97 -3.24 -7.10 5.28
C HIS A 97 -2.46 -6.08 4.45
N TRP A 98 -1.79 -5.16 5.13
CA TRP A 98 -0.92 -4.18 4.50
C TRP A 98 0.54 -4.41 4.88
N TRP A 99 1.40 -4.33 3.88
CA TRP A 99 2.83 -4.18 4.03
C TRP A 99 3.17 -2.73 4.37
N VAL A 100 3.91 -2.54 5.46
CA VAL A 100 4.41 -1.24 5.91
C VAL A 100 5.91 -1.32 6.04
N ARG A 101 6.63 -0.34 5.47
CA ARG A 101 8.07 -0.21 5.66
C ARG A 101 8.35 0.53 6.97
N SER A 102 9.22 -0.04 7.79
CA SER A 102 9.69 0.56 9.04
C SER A 102 11.22 0.59 9.10
N SER A 103 11.79 1.67 9.64
CA SER A 103 13.20 1.74 10.01
C SER A 103 13.45 1.39 11.49
N SER A 104 12.40 1.35 12.30
CA SER A 104 12.45 0.97 13.73
C SER A 104 12.38 -0.54 13.86
N ASP A 105 13.09 -1.13 14.81
CA ASP A 105 13.03 -2.54 15.23
C ASP A 105 12.15 -2.77 16.48
N ARG A 106 11.58 -1.68 17.02
CA ARG A 106 10.91 -1.66 18.33
C ARG A 106 9.45 -2.07 18.28
N ILE A 107 8.88 -2.11 17.08
CA ILE A 107 7.50 -2.53 16.85
C ILE A 107 7.56 -4.02 16.55
N ARG A 108 6.80 -4.82 17.28
CA ARG A 108 6.82 -6.29 17.18
C ARG A 108 5.40 -6.83 17.04
N ARG A 109 5.31 -8.14 16.81
CA ARG A 109 4.05 -8.88 16.71
C ARG A 109 3.07 -8.51 17.83
N ASP A 110 1.79 -8.52 17.49
CA ASP A 110 0.66 -8.27 18.39
C ASP A 110 0.58 -6.86 18.98
N LYS A 111 1.39 -5.92 18.46
CA LYS A 111 1.22 -4.49 18.73
C LYS A 111 0.19 -3.90 17.79
N THR A 112 -0.66 -3.03 18.34
CA THR A 112 -1.47 -2.12 17.54
C THR A 112 -0.57 -1.01 17.01
N VAL A 113 -0.63 -0.79 15.70
CA VAL A 113 0.04 0.34 15.04
C VAL A 113 -1.01 1.26 14.44
N TYR A 114 -0.66 2.54 14.39
CA TYR A 114 -1.48 3.59 13.82
C TYR A 114 -0.76 4.10 12.58
N LEU A 115 -1.51 4.23 11.50
CA LEU A 115 -1.01 4.48 10.16
C LEU A 115 -1.63 5.75 9.59
N ARG A 116 -0.80 6.51 8.90
CA ARG A 116 -1.19 7.68 8.13
C ARG A 116 -0.55 7.61 6.75
N VAL A 117 -1.30 8.04 5.75
CA VAL A 117 -0.88 8.11 4.35
C VAL A 117 -1.21 9.51 3.85
N LYS A 118 -0.30 10.10 3.06
CA LYS A 118 -0.60 11.40 2.46
C LYS A 118 -1.55 11.21 1.28
N PRO A 119 -2.50 12.12 1.04
CA PRO A 119 -3.45 11.98 -0.07
C PRO A 119 -2.78 11.77 -1.44
N GLU A 120 -1.64 12.40 -1.69
CA GLU A 120 -0.87 12.29 -2.94
C GLU A 120 -0.23 10.91 -3.17
N ASP A 121 -0.08 10.11 -2.11
CA ASP A 121 0.50 8.76 -2.16
C ASP A 121 -0.56 7.66 -2.35
N ILE A 122 -1.85 8.04 -2.48
CA ILE A 122 -2.96 7.12 -2.75
C ILE A 122 -3.23 7.15 -4.25
N HIS A 123 -2.92 6.05 -4.93
CA HIS A 123 -3.15 5.94 -6.37
C HIS A 123 -4.40 5.11 -6.65
N PHE A 124 -5.35 5.72 -7.36
CA PHE A 124 -6.57 5.04 -7.79
C PHE A 124 -6.30 4.25 -9.07
N LEU A 125 -6.80 3.02 -9.13
CA LEU A 125 -6.52 2.10 -10.22
C LEU A 125 -7.76 1.88 -11.08
N GLU A 126 -7.49 1.57 -12.35
CA GLU A 126 -8.42 1.02 -13.31
C GLU A 126 -8.69 -0.47 -12.99
N ASP A 127 -9.79 -1.02 -13.53
CA ASP A 127 -10.17 -2.43 -13.37
C ASP A 127 -9.28 -3.38 -14.20
#